data_AF-A0ABC8KNN1-F1
#
_entry.id   AF-A0ABC8KNN1-F1
#
_cell.length_a   1.000
_cell.length_b   1.000
_cell.length_c   1.000
_cell.angle_alpha   90.00
_cell.angle_beta   90.00
_cell.angle_gamma   90.00
#
_symmetry.space_group_name_H-M   'P 1'
#
loop_
_entity.id
_entity.type
_entity.pdbx_description
1 polymer ?
#
loop_
_entity_poly.entity_id
_entity_poly.type
_entity_poly.pdbx_seq_one_letter_code
_entity_poly.pdbx_strand_id
1 'polypeptide(L)' 'MYIRVKRMKATYFIKCDPTKTVLDVKQKLFTVIEQPDSNQRLVLMSTEEVSQDSKIS' A
#
# COMPACT_ATOMS: atom_id res chain seq x y z
N MET A 1 -5.44 -12.08 -1.48
CA MET A 1 -4.79 -11.31 -2.56
C MET A 1 -3.37 -10.94 -2.12
N TYR A 2 -2.45 -10.76 -3.08
CA TYR A 2 -1.15 -10.16 -2.81
C TYR A 2 -1.02 -8.87 -3.58
N ILE A 3 -0.56 -7.82 -2.91
CA ILE A 3 -0.22 -6.54 -3.52
C ILE A 3 1.30 -6.44 -3.59
N ARG A 4 1.81 -6.12 -4.78
CA ARG A 4 3.23 -5.83 -4.99
C ARG A 4 3.48 -4.34 -4.83
N VAL A 5 4.24 -3.96 -3.80
CA VAL A 5 4.61 -2.58 -3.52
C VAL A 5 6.09 -2.38 -3.86
N LYS A 6 6.39 -1.44 -4.76
CA LYS A 6 7.77 -1.04 -5.05
C LYS A 6 8.09 0.24 -4.31
N ARG A 7 9.22 0.28 -3.60
CA ARG A 7 9.73 1.48 -2.92
C ARG A 7 11.25 1.49 -3.03
N MET A 8 11.80 2.57 -3.59
CA MET A 8 13.24 2.68 -3.87
C MET A 8 13.74 1.46 -4.67
N LYS A 9 14.72 0.71 -4.16
CA LYS A 9 15.26 -0.51 -4.76
C LYS A 9 14.66 -1.81 -4.19
N ALA A 10 13.61 -1.71 -3.36
CA ALA A 10 12.97 -2.85 -2.71
C ALA A 10 11.57 -3.12 -3.28
N THR A 11 11.19 -4.40 -3.28
CA THR A 11 9.83 -4.86 -3.65
C THR A 11 9.26 -5.69 -2.50
N TYR A 12 8.07 -5.31 -2.04
CA TYR A 12 7.36 -5.97 -0.95
C TYR A 12 6.10 -6.66 -1.48
N PHE A 13 5.82 -7.85 -0.97
CA PHE A 13 4.59 -8.59 -1.26
C PHE A 13 3.72 -8.59 -0.02
N ILE A 14 2.71 -7.72 0.00
CA ILE A 14 1.79 -7.59 1.12
C ILE A 14 0.59 -8.51 0.89
N LYS A 15 0.39 -9.47 1.79
CA LYS A 15 -0.83 -10.28 1.80
C LYS A 15 -2.00 -9.45 2.30
N CYS A 16 -3.05 -9.29 1.49
CA CYS A 16 -4.28 -8.61 1.89
C CYS A 16 -5.52 -9.42 1.51
N ASP A 17 -6.62 -9.16 2.21
CA ASP A 17 -7.93 -9.66 1.80
C ASP A 17 -8.53 -8.69 0.78
N PRO A 18 -9.24 -9.15 -0.27
CA PRO A 18 -9.88 -8.27 -1.25
C PRO A 18 -10.92 -7.29 -0.65
N THR A 19 -11.43 -7.55 0.55
CA THR A 19 -12.38 -6.67 1.24
C THR A 19 -11.72 -5.55 2.05
N LYS A 20 -10.39 -5.52 2.11
CA LYS A 20 -9.61 -4.61 2.95
C LYS A 20 -9.31 -3.28 2.27
N THR A 21 -9.13 -2.25 3.08
CA THR A 21 -8.94 -0.85 2.64
C THR A 21 -7.47 -0.54 2.34
N VAL A 22 -7.22 0.61 1.70
CA VAL A 22 -5.87 1.18 1.52
C VAL A 22 -5.16 1.35 2.87
N LEU A 23 -5.90 1.73 3.92
CA LEU A 23 -5.37 1.88 5.27
C LEU A 23 -4.81 0.56 5.82
N ASP A 24 -5.50 -0.56 5.63
CA ASP A 24 -5.00 -1.88 6.07
C ASP A 24 -3.67 -2.24 5.38
N VAL A 25 -3.50 -1.84 4.11
CA VAL A 25 -2.25 -2.04 3.36
C VAL A 25 -1.14 -1.15 3.93
N LYS A 26 -1.43 0.13 4.21
CA LYS A 26 -0.48 1.06 4.84
C LYS A 26 -0.02 0.59 6.23
N GLN A 27 -0.93 0.06 7.04
CA GLN A 27 -0.61 -0.51 8.35
C GLN A 27 0.30 -1.73 8.25
N LYS A 28 0.06 -2.62 7.28
CA LYS A 28 0.97 -3.76 7.02
C LYS A 28 2.32 -3.33 6.46
N LEU A 29 2.37 -2.24 5.69
CA LEU A 29 3.62 -1.65 5.25
C LEU A 29 4.42 -1.08 6.42
N PHE A 30 3.75 -0.40 7.36
CA PHE A 30 4.41 0.16 8.54
C PHE A 30 5.24 -0.88 9.29
N THR A 31 4.74 -2.12 9.46
CA THR A 31 5.50 -3.19 10.13
C THR A 31 6.76 -3.66 9.40
N VAL A 32 6.94 -3.24 8.13
CA VAL A 32 8.07 -3.66 7.29
C VAL A 32 9.02 -2.50 7.00
N ILE A 33 8.51 -1.29 6.86
CA ILE A 33 9.30 -0.11 6.47
C ILE A 33 9.40 0.96 7.56
N GLU A 34 8.78 0.74 8.73
CA GLU A 34 8.80 1.63 9.91
C GLU A 34 8.37 3.08 9.60
N GLN A 35 7.59 3.28 8.54
CA GLN A 35 7.10 4.58 8.12
C GLN A 35 5.60 4.70 8.44
N PRO A 36 5.17 5.68 9.25
CA PRO A 36 3.76 5.80 9.64
C PRO A 36 2.85 6.01 8.42
N ASP A 37 1.61 5.52 8.49
CA ASP A 37 0.62 5.54 7.41
C ASP A 37 0.32 6.96 6.89
N SER A 38 0.38 7.96 7.76
CA SER A 38 0.27 9.39 7.43
C SER A 38 1.37 9.88 6.50
N ASN A 39 2.55 9.26 6.55
CA ASN A 39 3.68 9.57 5.69
C ASN A 39 3.81 8.60 4.51
N GLN A 40 2.83 7.72 4.30
CA GLN A 40 2.79 6.81 3.16
C GLN A 40 1.86 7.34 2.07
N ARG A 41 2.34 7.31 0.83
CA ARG A 41 1.52 7.56 -0.37
C ARG A 41 1.58 6.34 -1.28
N LEU A 42 0.46 5.67 -1.44
CA LEU A 42 0.31 4.57 -2.39
C LEU A 42 -0.16 5.13 -3.72
N VAL A 43 0.51 4.72 -4.80
CA VAL A 43 0.26 5.16 -6.16
C VAL A 43 0.06 3.93 -7.03
N LEU A 44 -1.02 3.90 -7.80
CA LEU A 44 -1.29 2.82 -8.71
C LEU A 44 -0.32 2.91 -9.90
N MET A 45 0.53 1.90 -10.07
CA MET A 45 1.63 1.96 -11.04
C MET A 45 1.18 2.07 -12.50
N SER A 46 -0.04 1.65 -12.82
CA SER A 46 -0.59 1.69 -14.18
C SER A 46 -1.14 3.05 -14.58
N THR A 47 -1.67 3.82 -13.63
CA THR A 47 -2.36 5.10 -13.88
C THR A 47 -1.70 6.29 -13.19
N GLU A 48 -0.70 6.05 -12.34
CA GLU A 48 -0.08 7.02 -11.45
C GLU A 48 -1.06 7.72 -10.50
N GLU A 49 -2.27 7.17 -10.34
CA GLU A 49 -3.29 7.70 -9.45
C GLU A 49 -2.93 7.43 -7.99
N VAL A 50 -3.09 8.45 -7.16
CA VAL A 50 -2.90 8.35 -5.71
C VAL A 50 -4.12 7.69 -5.09
N SER A 51 -3.93 6.55 -4.43
CA SER A 51 -5.02 5.88 -3.72
C SER A 51 -5.46 6.71 -2.51
N GLN A 52 -6.75 7.00 -2.41
CA GLN A 52 -7.34 7.61 -1.22
C GLN A 52 -7.52 6.55 -0.13
N ASP A 53 -7.25 6.90 1.12
CA ASP A 53 -7.28 5.96 2.26
C ASP A 53 -8.64 5.25 2.43
N SER A 54 -9.70 5.83 1.85
CA SER A 54 -11.08 5.39 1.97
C SER A 54 -11.52 4.29 0.99
N LYS A 55 -10.87 4.10 -0.18
CA LYS A 55 -11.27 3.05 -1.14
C LYS A 55 -10.12 2.58 -2.03
N ILE A 56 -10.05 1.25 -2.21
CA ILE A 56 -9.40 0.63 -3.37
C ILE A 56 -10.52 0.48 -4.41
N SER A 57 -10.64 1.43 -5.34
CA SER A 57 -11.52 1.32 -6.51
C SER A 57 -10.82 1.89 -7.72
#